data_AF-A0A7K0CQ02-F1
#
_entry.id   AF-A0A7K0CQ02-F1
#
_cell.length_a   1.000
_cell.length_b   1.000
_cell.length_c   1.000
_cell.angle_alpha   90.00
_cell.angle_beta   90.00
_cell.angle_gamma   90.00
#
_symmetry.space_group_name_H-M   'P 1'
#
loop_
_entity.id
_entity.type
_entity.pdbx_description
1 polymer ?
#
loop_
_entity_poly.entity_id
_entity_poly.type
_entity_poly.pdbx_seq_one_letter_code
_entity_poly.pdbx_strand_id
1 'polypeptide(L)'
;MPLDDALARRMREADFWPAYLFDDDAPDLWDEDAEEQESQVARFELGGGFELVLDVTLGLEYVDLALRAPGRSEPVTVGWDDQAHFHPHVMSWPELDLLCRAVALHDPELRHPGPMLALLCRFAFRGEDEDLDAVTPPTDAAFGVVRPGPDVAVRPETRDWHELRTLPGVRWVTTPGGHPVAEQPDEEGEPLYSLRVPDSAEFPFAAWAGLLARAREAVAAVRADPALADPAVRDALARCAGADGHGRLGALAEALAAAGFAVPVVLRAIAEPVHRTEACWAVEVLADLPQGELTARWFGPSPLPRS
;
A
#
# COMPACT_ATOMS: atom_id res chain seq x y z
N MET A 1 -9.39 -7.74 -10.91
CA MET A 1 -10.63 -7.09 -11.35
C MET A 1 -10.54 -5.64 -10.90
N PRO A 2 -10.81 -4.64 -11.76
CA PRO A 2 -10.71 -3.23 -11.36
C PRO A 2 -11.52 -2.99 -10.08
N LEU A 3 -11.16 -1.96 -9.31
CA LEU A 3 -12.04 -1.42 -8.26
C LEU A 3 -13.48 -1.43 -8.76
N ASP A 4 -14.41 -1.91 -7.93
CA ASP A 4 -15.83 -1.92 -8.27
C ASP A 4 -16.23 -0.57 -8.87
N ASP A 5 -16.88 -0.58 -10.03
CA ASP A 5 -17.31 0.64 -10.73
C ASP A 5 -18.11 1.57 -9.81
N ALA A 6 -18.84 1.01 -8.84
CA ALA A 6 -19.54 1.77 -7.82
C ALA A 6 -18.58 2.53 -6.89
N LEU A 7 -17.61 1.86 -6.27
CA LEU A 7 -16.62 2.47 -5.40
C LEU A 7 -15.71 3.43 -6.17
N ALA A 8 -15.26 3.06 -7.37
CA ALA A 8 -14.43 3.92 -8.21
C ALA A 8 -15.16 5.21 -8.62
N ARG A 9 -16.49 5.16 -8.80
CA ARG A 9 -17.32 6.35 -9.01
C ARG A 9 -17.46 7.17 -7.74
N ARG A 10 -17.77 6.54 -6.61
CA ARG A 10 -17.89 7.19 -5.31
C ARG A 10 -16.60 7.93 -4.94
N MET A 11 -15.43 7.31 -5.14
CA MET A 11 -14.12 7.93 -4.88
C MET A 11 -13.83 9.22 -5.66
N ARG A 12 -14.58 9.51 -6.73
CA ARG A 12 -14.45 10.77 -7.50
C ARG A 12 -15.37 11.87 -7.00
N GLU A 13 -16.31 11.54 -6.12
CA GLU A 13 -17.22 12.51 -5.51
C GLU A 13 -16.46 13.31 -4.45
N ALA A 14 -16.77 14.61 -4.35
CA ALA A 14 -15.97 15.55 -3.58
C ALA A 14 -15.98 15.28 -2.06
N ASP A 15 -17.02 14.60 -1.58
CA ASP A 15 -17.25 14.25 -0.19
C ASP A 15 -16.69 12.89 0.21
N PHE A 16 -16.36 12.00 -0.74
CA PHE A 16 -15.90 10.65 -0.39
C PHE A 16 -14.64 10.67 0.45
N TRP A 17 -13.60 11.39 0.00
CA TRP A 17 -12.31 11.38 0.70
C TRP A 17 -12.34 12.11 2.04
N PRO A 18 -12.97 13.29 2.17
CA PRO A 18 -13.20 13.89 3.48
C PRO A 18 -13.93 12.95 4.44
N ALA A 19 -15.03 12.33 4.01
CA ALA A 19 -15.78 11.38 4.85
C ALA A 19 -14.97 10.11 5.15
N TYR A 20 -14.26 9.57 4.15
CA TYR A 20 -13.41 8.41 4.33
C TYR A 20 -12.34 8.71 5.36
N LEU A 21 -11.57 9.78 5.20
CA LEU A 21 -10.42 10.12 6.07
C LEU A 21 -10.82 10.70 7.42
N PHE A 22 -12.12 10.96 7.64
CA PHE A 22 -12.64 11.63 8.83
C PHE A 22 -12.08 13.06 8.98
N ASP A 23 -11.97 13.78 7.86
CA ASP A 23 -11.54 15.18 7.84
C ASP A 23 -12.57 16.06 8.60
N ASP A 24 -12.14 17.14 9.26
CA ASP A 24 -13.05 18.10 9.92
C ASP A 24 -14.07 18.74 8.95
N ASP A 25 -13.73 18.77 7.66
CA ASP A 25 -14.58 19.25 6.56
C ASP A 25 -15.50 18.17 5.99
N ALA A 26 -15.52 16.96 6.57
CA ALA A 26 -16.42 15.90 6.15
C ALA A 26 -17.88 16.36 6.31
N PRO A 27 -18.73 16.17 5.27
CA PRO A 27 -20.13 16.42 5.46
C PRO A 27 -20.68 15.48 6.53
N ASP A 28 -21.64 15.96 7.31
CA ASP A 28 -22.41 15.12 8.20
C ASP A 28 -23.25 14.15 7.33
N LEU A 29 -22.73 12.92 7.19
CA LEU A 29 -23.37 11.84 6.42
C LEU A 29 -24.29 11.00 7.31
N TRP A 30 -24.46 11.36 8.59
CA TRP A 30 -25.43 10.75 9.48
C TRP A 30 -26.83 11.16 9.04
N ASP A 31 -27.39 10.37 8.13
CA ASP A 31 -28.82 10.42 7.82
C ASP A 31 -29.57 9.52 8.81
N GLU A 32 -30.81 9.87 9.16
CA GLU A 32 -31.66 9.00 9.98
C GLU A 32 -31.93 7.65 9.27
N ASP A 33 -31.69 7.59 7.95
CA ASP A 33 -31.74 6.40 7.09
C ASP A 33 -30.35 5.76 6.83
N ALA A 34 -29.32 6.03 7.66
CA ALA A 34 -27.96 5.48 7.48
C ALA A 34 -27.92 3.93 7.43
N GLU A 35 -28.91 3.24 8.02
CA GLU A 35 -29.09 1.79 7.90
C GLU A 35 -29.41 1.32 6.47
N GLU A 36 -29.84 2.21 5.58
CA GLU A 36 -30.12 1.93 4.16
C GLU A 36 -28.94 2.25 3.23
N GLN A 37 -27.82 2.80 3.72
CA GLN A 37 -26.66 3.09 2.87
C GLN A 37 -25.97 1.80 2.38
N GLU A 38 -25.82 1.68 1.07
CA GLU A 38 -25.13 0.57 0.44
C GLU A 38 -23.63 0.59 0.77
N SER A 39 -23.17 -0.44 1.49
CA SER A 39 -21.74 -0.77 1.63
C SER A 39 -21.06 -0.79 0.26
N GLN A 40 -19.89 -0.14 0.18
CA GLN A 40 -19.03 -0.15 -0.99
C GLN A 40 -17.86 -1.09 -0.74
N VAL A 41 -17.67 -2.11 -1.60
CA VAL A 41 -16.66 -3.14 -1.40
C VAL A 41 -15.53 -3.05 -2.43
N ALA A 42 -14.30 -2.85 -1.95
CA ALA A 42 -13.08 -3.00 -2.73
C ALA A 42 -12.51 -4.41 -2.56
N ARG A 43 -12.09 -5.04 -3.66
CA ARG A 43 -11.45 -6.37 -3.64
C ARG A 43 -10.09 -6.29 -4.30
N PHE A 44 -9.05 -6.69 -3.59
CA PHE A 44 -7.67 -6.70 -4.06
C PHE A 44 -7.17 -8.15 -4.13
N GLU A 45 -7.28 -8.75 -5.31
CA GLU A 45 -6.88 -10.13 -5.56
C GLU A 45 -5.36 -10.26 -5.74
N LEU A 46 -4.75 -11.26 -5.11
CA LEU A 46 -3.34 -11.62 -5.30
C LEU A 46 -3.17 -12.98 -6.02
N GLY A 47 -4.27 -13.59 -6.44
CA GLY A 47 -4.32 -14.93 -7.01
C GLY A 47 -4.07 -16.04 -5.96
N GLY A 48 -4.19 -17.29 -6.40
CA GLY A 48 -4.06 -18.44 -5.50
C GLY A 48 -5.15 -18.54 -4.44
N GLY A 49 -6.27 -17.81 -4.61
CA GLY A 49 -7.39 -17.75 -3.66
C GLY A 49 -7.19 -16.76 -2.51
N PHE A 50 -6.16 -15.90 -2.56
CA PHE A 50 -5.95 -14.82 -1.62
C PHE A 50 -6.48 -13.48 -2.15
N GLU A 51 -7.19 -12.76 -1.29
CA GLU A 51 -7.78 -11.45 -1.59
C GLU A 51 -7.94 -10.64 -0.30
N LEU A 52 -7.63 -9.34 -0.36
CA LEU A 52 -8.02 -8.38 0.67
C LEU A 52 -9.34 -7.74 0.28
N VAL A 53 -10.27 -7.70 1.21
CA VAL A 53 -11.62 -7.14 1.04
C VAL A 53 -11.73 -5.93 1.95
N LEU A 54 -11.98 -4.77 1.36
CA LEU A 54 -12.24 -3.53 2.09
C LEU A 54 -13.72 -3.21 1.95
N ASP A 55 -14.45 -3.22 3.05
CA ASP A 55 -15.86 -2.82 3.12
C ASP A 55 -15.94 -1.41 3.71
N VAL A 56 -16.57 -0.49 2.98
CA VAL A 56 -16.69 0.93 3.36
C VAL A 56 -18.17 1.30 3.46
N THR A 57 -18.60 1.65 4.67
CA THR A 57 -19.95 2.16 4.94
C THR A 57 -19.84 3.54 5.57
N LEU A 58 -19.75 4.59 4.73
CA LEU A 58 -19.46 5.96 5.17
C LEU A 58 -20.52 6.54 6.10
N GLY A 59 -21.81 6.28 5.89
CA GLY A 59 -22.87 6.78 6.78
C GLY A 59 -22.89 6.16 8.17
N LEU A 60 -22.17 5.05 8.37
CA LEU A 60 -21.94 4.44 9.69
C LEU A 60 -20.51 4.70 10.19
N GLU A 61 -19.73 5.50 9.46
CA GLU A 61 -18.31 5.75 9.71
C GLU A 61 -17.51 4.45 9.90
N TYR A 62 -17.96 3.37 9.25
CA TYR A 62 -17.45 2.02 9.46
C TYR A 62 -16.66 1.56 8.25
N VAL A 63 -15.41 1.14 8.50
CA VAL A 63 -14.56 0.54 7.48
C VAL A 63 -13.93 -0.74 8.00
N ASP A 64 -14.21 -1.87 7.35
CA ASP A 64 -13.67 -3.19 7.69
C ASP A 64 -12.66 -3.65 6.63
N LEU A 65 -11.55 -4.21 7.12
CA LEU A 65 -10.57 -4.90 6.29
C LEU A 65 -10.61 -6.39 6.64
N ALA A 66 -10.91 -7.22 5.64
CA ALA A 66 -10.96 -8.67 5.77
C ALA A 66 -10.00 -9.37 4.79
N LEU A 67 -9.58 -10.58 5.19
CA LEU A 67 -8.76 -11.48 4.38
C LEU A 67 -9.59 -12.67 3.92
N ARG A 68 -9.72 -12.83 2.60
CA ARG A 68 -10.14 -14.08 1.97
C ARG A 68 -8.90 -14.93 1.71
N ALA A 69 -8.95 -16.19 2.15
CA ALA A 69 -7.84 -17.13 2.00
C ALA A 69 -8.32 -18.53 1.57
N PRO A 70 -7.46 -19.32 0.91
CA PRO A 70 -7.79 -20.67 0.48
C PRO A 70 -8.27 -21.56 1.62
N GLY A 71 -9.31 -22.36 1.36
CA GLY A 71 -9.86 -23.29 2.34
C GLY A 71 -10.78 -22.66 3.39
N ARG A 72 -11.06 -21.35 3.31
CA ARG A 72 -12.09 -20.69 4.12
C ARG A 72 -13.31 -20.36 3.26
N SER A 73 -14.51 -20.53 3.82
CA SER A 73 -15.77 -20.22 3.13
C SER A 73 -16.08 -18.74 3.10
N GLU A 74 -15.61 -17.99 4.09
CA GLU A 74 -15.88 -16.56 4.27
C GLU A 74 -14.56 -15.79 4.54
N PRO A 75 -14.46 -14.52 4.12
CA PRO A 75 -13.39 -13.63 4.54
C PRO A 75 -13.35 -13.49 6.07
N VAL A 76 -12.17 -13.28 6.63
CA VAL A 76 -11.96 -13.07 8.07
C VAL A 76 -11.50 -11.63 8.29
N THR A 77 -12.23 -10.86 9.10
CA THR A 77 -11.81 -9.52 9.53
C THR A 77 -10.42 -9.55 10.15
N VAL A 78 -9.55 -8.66 9.68
CA VAL A 78 -8.18 -8.47 10.17
C VAL A 78 -7.99 -7.11 10.84
N GLY A 79 -8.90 -6.17 10.63
CA GLY A 79 -9.00 -4.90 11.35
C GLY A 79 -10.20 -4.09 10.87
N TRP A 80 -10.60 -3.09 11.66
CA TRP A 80 -11.69 -2.19 11.32
C TRP A 80 -11.46 -0.80 11.93
N ASP A 81 -12.20 0.19 11.47
CA ASP A 81 -12.22 1.55 11.99
C ASP A 81 -13.68 2.02 12.04
N ASP A 82 -14.19 2.28 13.25
CA ASP A 82 -15.57 2.65 13.56
C ASP A 82 -15.64 3.91 14.46
N GLN A 83 -14.51 4.63 14.60
CA GLN A 83 -14.30 5.75 15.51
C GLN A 83 -14.56 5.49 17.02
N ALA A 84 -14.91 4.27 17.42
CA ALA A 84 -15.29 3.95 18.80
C ALA A 84 -14.45 2.84 19.42
N HIS A 85 -14.35 1.69 18.74
CA HIS A 85 -13.62 0.50 19.16
C HIS A 85 -12.72 -0.02 18.02
N PHE A 86 -12.03 0.89 17.36
CA PHE A 86 -11.24 0.65 16.16
C PHE A 86 -10.03 -0.28 16.41
N HIS A 87 -9.67 -1.08 15.41
CA HIS A 87 -8.46 -1.92 15.34
C HIS A 87 -7.72 -1.76 13.99
N PRO A 88 -7.24 -0.56 13.65
CA PRO A 88 -6.67 -0.23 12.35
C PRO A 88 -5.20 -0.65 12.24
N HIS A 89 -4.52 -1.02 13.33
CA HIS A 89 -3.08 -1.30 13.28
C HIS A 89 -2.80 -2.72 12.79
N VAL A 90 -3.08 -2.98 11.50
CA VAL A 90 -3.07 -4.32 10.90
C VAL A 90 -1.73 -4.67 10.28
N MET A 91 -1.04 -3.74 9.63
CA MET A 91 0.18 -4.08 8.88
C MET A 91 1.26 -3.02 8.99
N SER A 92 2.50 -3.45 8.79
CA SER A 92 3.65 -2.56 8.69
C SER A 92 3.67 -1.85 7.34
N TRP A 93 4.41 -0.75 7.22
CA TRP A 93 4.57 -0.10 5.92
C TRP A 93 5.15 -1.04 4.84
N PRO A 94 6.22 -1.82 5.12
CA PRO A 94 6.75 -2.76 4.13
C PRO A 94 5.73 -3.79 3.67
N GLU A 95 4.87 -4.29 4.56
CA GLU A 95 3.80 -5.22 4.19
C GLU A 95 2.77 -4.57 3.25
N LEU A 96 2.32 -3.35 3.55
CA LEU A 96 1.37 -2.62 2.71
C LEU A 96 1.92 -2.36 1.30
N ASP A 97 3.14 -1.83 1.20
CA ASP A 97 3.76 -1.52 -0.09
C ASP A 97 4.02 -2.82 -0.90
N LEU A 98 4.47 -3.91 -0.27
CA LEU A 98 4.58 -5.22 -0.91
C LEU A 98 3.24 -5.71 -1.49
N LEU A 99 2.15 -5.62 -0.71
CA LEU A 99 0.82 -6.03 -1.14
C LEU A 99 0.34 -5.19 -2.34
N CYS A 100 0.55 -3.87 -2.30
CA CYS A 100 0.19 -2.98 -3.41
C CYS A 100 0.97 -3.31 -4.69
N ARG A 101 2.28 -3.56 -4.60
CA ARG A 101 3.10 -4.01 -5.75
C ARG A 101 2.59 -5.32 -6.33
N ALA A 102 2.30 -6.30 -5.48
CA ALA A 102 1.81 -7.61 -5.91
C ALA A 102 0.43 -7.53 -6.58
N VAL A 103 -0.48 -6.71 -6.03
CA VAL A 103 -1.80 -6.48 -6.63
C VAL A 103 -1.66 -5.74 -7.96
N ALA A 104 -0.80 -4.73 -8.07
CA ALA A 104 -0.57 -4.03 -9.34
C ALA A 104 -0.06 -4.97 -10.44
N LEU A 105 0.75 -5.98 -10.10
CA LEU A 105 1.21 -7.01 -11.03
C LEU A 105 0.08 -7.96 -11.47
N HIS A 106 -0.91 -8.19 -10.60
CA HIS A 106 -2.06 -9.04 -10.89
C HIS A 106 -3.17 -8.30 -11.65
N ASP A 107 -3.43 -7.05 -11.28
CA ASP A 107 -4.40 -6.16 -11.88
C ASP A 107 -3.72 -4.88 -12.39
N PRO A 108 -3.49 -4.78 -13.72
CA PRO A 108 -2.85 -3.63 -14.31
C PRO A 108 -3.58 -2.29 -14.13
N GLU A 109 -4.89 -2.29 -13.87
CA GLU A 109 -5.66 -1.05 -13.65
C GLU A 109 -5.39 -0.47 -12.26
N LEU A 110 -4.97 -1.31 -11.30
CA LEU A 110 -4.59 -0.90 -9.96
C LEU A 110 -3.11 -0.51 -9.91
N ARG A 111 -2.80 0.69 -10.37
CA ARG A 111 -1.44 1.27 -10.28
C ARG A 111 -0.95 1.33 -8.85
N HIS A 112 0.37 1.19 -8.70
CA HIS A 112 1.07 1.43 -7.45
C HIS A 112 2.19 2.45 -7.66
N PRO A 113 2.29 3.51 -6.82
CA PRO A 113 1.29 3.94 -5.84
C PRO A 113 -0.04 4.35 -6.50
N GLY A 114 -1.15 4.26 -5.76
CA GLY A 114 -2.48 4.51 -6.33
C GLY A 114 -3.62 4.19 -5.35
N PRO A 115 -4.83 3.91 -5.87
CA PRO A 115 -6.04 3.71 -5.07
C PRO A 115 -5.93 2.73 -3.90
N MET A 116 -5.34 1.56 -4.13
CA MET A 116 -5.20 0.55 -3.07
C MET A 116 -4.34 1.09 -1.93
N LEU A 117 -3.25 1.77 -2.23
CA LEU A 117 -2.39 2.37 -1.22
C LEU A 117 -3.18 3.42 -0.43
N ALA A 118 -3.77 4.41 -1.12
CA ALA A 118 -4.54 5.48 -0.47
C ALA A 118 -5.66 4.98 0.46
N LEU A 119 -6.36 3.92 0.05
CA LEU A 119 -7.40 3.29 0.87
C LEU A 119 -6.78 2.54 2.06
N LEU A 120 -5.82 1.66 1.81
CA LEU A 120 -5.29 0.76 2.85
C LEU A 120 -4.25 1.40 3.77
N CYS A 121 -3.78 2.62 3.47
CA CYS A 121 -3.01 3.46 4.41
C CYS A 121 -3.65 3.49 5.79
N ARG A 122 -4.99 3.53 5.87
CA ARG A 122 -5.75 3.49 7.13
C ARG A 122 -5.31 2.35 8.04
N PHE A 123 -5.02 1.18 7.45
CA PHE A 123 -4.75 -0.07 8.14
C PHE A 123 -3.26 -0.36 8.34
N ALA A 124 -2.40 0.58 7.94
CA ALA A 124 -0.97 0.50 8.14
C ALA A 124 -0.52 1.56 9.14
N PHE A 125 0.53 1.22 9.88
CA PHE A 125 1.24 2.18 10.72
C PHE A 125 2.74 2.06 10.49
N ARG A 126 3.43 3.17 10.76
CA ARG A 126 4.87 3.26 10.65
C ARG A 126 5.51 2.88 11.99
N GLY A 127 6.31 1.82 11.98
CA GLY A 127 7.17 1.48 13.12
C GLY A 127 8.33 2.48 13.28
N GLU A 128 8.89 2.60 14.48
CA GLU A 128 10.00 3.54 14.74
C GLU A 128 11.21 3.36 13.81
N ASP A 129 11.52 2.11 13.47
CA ASP A 129 12.67 1.74 12.64
C ASP A 129 12.44 1.92 11.12
N GLU A 130 11.23 2.31 10.72
CA GLU A 130 10.87 2.41 9.29
C GLU A 130 11.26 3.76 8.69
N ASP A 131 11.91 3.72 7.54
CA ASP A 131 12.47 4.88 6.85
C ASP A 131 11.37 5.78 6.27
N LEU A 132 11.21 6.95 6.89
CA LEU A 132 10.26 7.97 6.45
C LEU A 132 10.53 8.46 5.02
N ASP A 133 11.79 8.46 4.58
CA ASP A 133 12.19 8.88 3.22
C ASP A 133 11.66 7.89 2.16
N ALA A 134 11.44 6.63 2.54
CA ALA A 134 10.84 5.60 1.71
C ALA A 134 9.30 5.59 1.75
N VAL A 135 8.69 6.19 2.77
CA VAL A 135 7.24 6.16 3.02
C VAL A 135 6.53 7.39 2.45
N THR A 136 7.08 8.59 2.68
CA THR A 136 6.38 9.83 2.32
C THR A 136 6.07 9.94 0.83
N PRO A 137 7.02 9.73 -0.11
CA PRO A 137 6.73 9.91 -1.53
C PRO A 137 5.62 9.00 -2.09
N PRO A 138 5.56 7.69 -1.79
CA PRO A 138 4.50 6.82 -2.31
C PRO A 138 3.13 7.14 -1.70
N THR A 139 3.04 7.49 -0.42
CA THR A 139 1.79 7.92 0.20
C THR A 139 1.28 9.21 -0.46
N ASP A 140 2.16 10.20 -0.64
CA ASP A 140 1.83 11.47 -1.31
C ASP A 140 1.37 11.25 -2.76
N ALA A 141 2.07 10.39 -3.50
CA ALA A 141 1.72 10.01 -4.85
C ALA A 141 0.36 9.32 -4.93
N ALA A 142 0.05 8.40 -4.01
CA ALA A 142 -1.23 7.71 -3.99
C ALA A 142 -2.40 8.67 -3.76
N PHE A 143 -2.28 9.61 -2.81
CA PHE A 143 -3.27 10.66 -2.61
C PHE A 143 -3.36 11.61 -3.79
N GLY A 144 -2.23 11.94 -4.44
CA GLY A 144 -2.21 12.75 -5.67
C GLY A 144 -2.97 12.10 -6.84
N VAL A 145 -2.93 10.77 -6.94
CA VAL A 145 -3.67 10.00 -7.96
C VAL A 145 -5.18 10.04 -7.71
N VAL A 146 -5.62 9.88 -6.46
CA VAL A 146 -7.05 9.75 -6.14
C VAL A 146 -7.75 11.08 -5.82
N ARG A 147 -7.00 12.09 -5.38
CA ARG A 147 -7.45 13.46 -5.13
C ARG A 147 -6.58 14.45 -5.91
N PRO A 148 -6.70 14.58 -7.24
CA PRO A 148 -5.92 15.55 -8.00
C PRO A 148 -6.09 16.96 -7.43
N GLY A 149 -4.98 17.65 -7.18
CA GLY A 149 -4.96 18.95 -6.52
C GLY A 149 -3.72 19.74 -6.89
N PRO A 150 -3.51 20.93 -6.29
CA PRO A 150 -2.31 21.73 -6.56
C PRO A 150 -1.04 20.98 -6.13
N ASP A 151 0.06 21.23 -6.85
CA ASP A 151 1.38 20.74 -6.46
C ASP A 151 1.82 21.45 -5.17
N VAL A 152 1.90 20.69 -4.08
CA VAL A 152 2.38 21.12 -2.77
C VAL A 152 3.56 20.24 -2.36
N ALA A 153 4.36 20.68 -1.38
CA ALA A 153 5.56 19.93 -0.98
C ALA A 153 5.21 18.56 -0.37
N VAL A 154 4.17 18.50 0.48
CA VAL A 154 3.51 17.30 0.97
C VAL A 154 2.03 17.62 1.14
N ARG A 155 1.18 16.71 0.70
CA ARG A 155 -0.27 16.83 0.77
C ARG A 155 -0.78 16.72 2.22
N PRO A 156 -1.85 17.45 2.61
CA PRO A 156 -2.43 17.36 3.94
C PRO A 156 -2.72 15.91 4.36
N GLU A 157 -3.33 15.12 3.49
CA GLU A 157 -3.69 13.73 3.77
C GLU A 157 -2.47 12.86 4.12
N THR A 158 -1.32 13.15 3.53
CA THR A 158 -0.06 12.45 3.81
C THR A 158 0.53 12.87 5.15
N ARG A 159 0.41 14.15 5.50
CA ARG A 159 0.84 14.68 6.80
C ARG A 159 -0.04 14.12 7.91
N ASP A 160 -1.37 14.20 7.75
CA ASP A 160 -2.34 13.77 8.75
C ASP A 160 -2.21 12.26 9.01
N TRP A 161 -2.07 11.47 7.94
CA TRP A 161 -1.76 10.05 8.08
C TRP A 161 -0.46 9.82 8.87
N HIS A 162 0.62 10.55 8.56
CA HIS A 162 1.89 10.39 9.26
C HIS A 162 1.79 10.74 10.75
N GLU A 163 1.06 11.80 11.09
CA GLU A 163 0.84 12.23 12.48
C GLU A 163 0.00 11.20 13.25
N LEU A 164 -1.04 10.64 12.62
CA LEU A 164 -1.94 9.65 13.23
C LEU A 164 -1.39 8.21 13.26
N ARG A 165 -0.42 7.88 12.41
CA ARG A 165 0.06 6.51 12.18
C ARG A 165 1.54 6.32 12.42
N THR A 166 2.21 7.33 12.97
CA THR A 166 3.48 7.15 13.68
C THR A 166 3.15 6.80 15.11
N LEU A 167 3.48 5.57 15.53
CA LEU A 167 3.21 5.09 16.89
C LEU A 167 4.54 4.93 17.65
N PRO A 168 4.96 5.93 18.45
CA PRO A 168 6.16 5.83 19.28
C PRO A 168 6.08 4.62 20.23
N GLY A 169 7.21 3.94 20.41
CA GLY A 169 7.35 2.73 21.22
C GLY A 169 6.79 1.46 20.58
N VAL A 170 6.05 1.54 19.46
CA VAL A 170 5.52 0.34 18.80
C VAL A 170 6.54 -0.21 17.80
N ARG A 171 6.81 -1.51 17.94
CA ARG A 171 7.73 -2.24 17.05
C ARG A 171 7.14 -3.54 16.57
N TRP A 172 7.57 -3.96 15.38
CA TRP A 172 7.26 -5.28 14.85
C TRP A 172 8.31 -6.28 15.35
N VAL A 173 7.87 -7.30 16.07
CA VAL A 173 8.74 -8.42 16.48
C VAL A 173 8.28 -9.72 15.84
N THR A 174 9.23 -10.59 15.54
CA THR A 174 8.90 -11.92 15.01
C THR A 174 8.76 -12.90 16.15
N THR A 175 7.58 -13.49 16.29
CA THR A 175 7.31 -14.55 17.27
C THR A 175 8.09 -15.83 16.94
N PRO A 176 8.25 -16.78 17.88
CA PRO A 176 8.81 -18.10 17.59
C PRO A 176 8.07 -18.87 16.48
N GLY A 177 6.79 -18.56 16.24
CA GLY A 177 5.99 -19.08 15.13
C GLY A 177 6.34 -18.49 13.76
N GLY A 178 7.27 -17.52 13.70
CA GLY A 178 7.70 -16.86 12.46
C GLY A 178 6.76 -15.74 11.99
N HIS A 179 5.79 -15.35 12.81
CA HIS A 179 4.82 -14.31 12.45
C HIS A 179 5.20 -12.97 13.10
N PRO A 180 5.29 -11.87 12.31
CA PRO A 180 5.42 -10.53 12.86
C PRO A 180 4.16 -10.14 13.63
N VAL A 181 4.37 -9.67 14.86
CA VAL A 181 3.35 -9.12 15.77
C VAL A 181 3.79 -7.72 16.20
N ALA A 182 2.81 -6.87 16.48
CA ALA A 182 3.05 -5.55 17.01
C ALA A 182 3.21 -5.66 18.54
N GLU A 183 4.30 -5.13 19.07
CA GLU A 183 4.55 -5.03 20.51
C GLU A 183 4.68 -3.55 20.89
N GLN A 184 4.06 -3.21 22.02
CA GLN A 184 4.22 -1.94 22.71
C GLN A 184 4.77 -2.26 24.12
N PRO A 185 6.10 -2.16 24.34
CA PRO A 185 6.75 -2.61 25.57
C PRO A 185 6.50 -1.69 26.77
N ASP A 186 6.21 -0.41 26.54
CA ASP A 186 5.92 0.59 27.56
C ASP A 186 4.49 1.13 27.39
N GLU A 187 3.70 1.20 28.47
CA GLU A 187 2.32 1.77 28.46
C GLU A 187 2.31 3.31 28.36
N GLU A 188 3.48 3.96 28.32
CA GLU A 188 3.61 5.41 28.13
C GLU A 188 3.54 5.74 26.63
N GLY A 189 2.33 5.73 26.05
CA GLY A 189 2.08 6.09 24.65
C GLY A 189 0.62 5.96 24.26
N GLU A 190 0.29 6.30 23.00
CA GLU A 190 -1.02 6.00 22.44
C GLU A 190 -1.24 4.47 22.42
N PRO A 191 -2.39 3.96 22.86
CA PRO A 191 -2.64 2.53 22.92
C PRO A 191 -2.62 1.86 21.54
N LEU A 192 -1.92 0.73 21.45
CA LEU A 192 -1.89 -0.11 20.25
C LEU A 192 -3.24 -0.83 20.04
N TYR A 193 -4.04 -0.31 19.11
CA TYR A 193 -5.26 -0.96 18.64
C TYR A 193 -5.00 -1.97 17.50
N SER A 194 -4.41 -3.12 17.84
CA SER A 194 -4.07 -4.17 16.87
C SER A 194 -4.63 -5.53 17.29
N LEU A 195 -5.16 -6.27 16.33
CA LEU A 195 -5.42 -7.71 16.50
C LEU A 195 -4.13 -8.55 16.41
N ARG A 196 -3.01 -8.01 15.92
CA ARG A 196 -1.74 -8.73 15.70
C ARG A 196 -0.82 -8.68 16.91
N VAL A 197 -1.33 -9.07 18.05
CA VAL A 197 -0.56 -9.22 19.29
C VAL A 197 -0.14 -10.70 19.49
N PRO A 198 0.94 -10.99 20.24
CA PRO A 198 1.52 -12.34 20.37
C PRO A 198 0.52 -13.47 20.67
N ASP A 199 -0.50 -13.20 21.48
CA ASP A 199 -1.46 -14.21 21.97
C ASP A 199 -2.86 -14.08 21.33
N SER A 200 -2.98 -13.34 20.22
CA SER A 200 -4.27 -13.15 19.55
C SER A 200 -4.78 -14.44 18.90
N ALA A 201 -5.97 -14.88 19.34
CA ALA A 201 -6.70 -15.97 18.69
C ALA A 201 -7.59 -15.48 17.53
N GLU A 202 -7.81 -14.17 17.43
CA GLU A 202 -8.69 -13.55 16.44
C GLU A 202 -7.98 -13.32 15.11
N PHE A 203 -6.68 -12.99 15.16
CA PHE A 203 -5.93 -12.69 13.93
C PHE A 203 -5.51 -13.97 13.17
N PRO A 204 -5.79 -14.08 11.86
CA PRO A 204 -5.52 -15.29 11.09
C PRO A 204 -4.06 -15.37 10.61
N PHE A 205 -3.10 -15.47 11.54
CA PHE A 205 -1.65 -15.42 11.26
C PHE A 205 -1.18 -16.32 10.11
N ALA A 206 -1.65 -17.57 10.06
CA ALA A 206 -1.26 -18.51 9.00
C ALA A 206 -1.77 -18.07 7.62
N ALA A 207 -2.99 -17.53 7.55
CA ALA A 207 -3.56 -17.03 6.30
C ALA A 207 -2.86 -15.73 5.87
N TRP A 208 -2.58 -14.82 6.81
CA TRP A 208 -1.83 -13.59 6.54
C TRP A 208 -0.41 -13.88 6.04
N ALA A 209 0.29 -14.84 6.67
CA ALA A 209 1.60 -15.29 6.20
C ALA A 209 1.55 -15.88 4.78
N GLY A 210 0.50 -16.64 4.46
CA GLY A 210 0.24 -17.15 3.11
C GLY A 210 0.02 -16.03 2.09
N LEU A 211 -0.75 -15.00 2.44
CA LEU A 211 -0.94 -13.80 1.63
C LEU A 211 0.39 -13.10 1.32
N LEU A 212 1.21 -12.85 2.35
CA LEU A 212 2.51 -12.20 2.19
C LEU A 212 3.49 -13.06 1.38
N ALA A 213 3.50 -14.38 1.58
CA ALA A 213 4.31 -15.30 0.78
C ALA A 213 3.91 -15.21 -0.70
N ARG A 214 2.61 -15.25 -0.98
CA ARG A 214 2.07 -15.11 -2.34
C ARG A 214 2.45 -13.77 -2.98
N ALA A 215 2.41 -12.69 -2.22
CA ALA A 215 2.83 -11.36 -2.67
C ALA A 215 4.32 -11.34 -3.06
N ARG A 216 5.20 -11.88 -2.20
CA ARG A 216 6.64 -12.01 -2.49
C ARG A 216 6.90 -12.86 -3.73
N GLU A 217 6.20 -13.97 -3.88
CA GLU A 217 6.30 -14.82 -5.07
C GLU A 217 5.91 -14.07 -6.36
N ALA A 218 4.82 -13.30 -6.32
CA ALA A 218 4.38 -12.51 -7.48
C ALA A 218 5.43 -11.47 -7.89
N VAL A 219 5.98 -10.74 -6.92
CA VAL A 219 7.04 -9.75 -7.17
C VAL A 219 8.33 -10.42 -7.65
N ALA A 220 8.75 -11.53 -7.03
CA ALA A 220 9.94 -12.26 -7.43
C ALA A 220 9.82 -12.88 -8.84
N ALA A 221 8.63 -13.28 -9.27
CA ALA A 221 8.40 -13.84 -10.59
C ALA A 221 8.72 -12.87 -11.73
N VAL A 222 8.60 -11.55 -11.51
CA VAL A 222 9.01 -10.51 -12.48
C VAL A 222 10.48 -10.66 -12.86
N ARG A 223 11.32 -11.00 -11.88
CA ARG A 223 12.77 -11.15 -12.08
C ARG A 223 13.18 -12.40 -12.83
N ALA A 224 12.26 -13.36 -12.97
CA ALA A 224 12.49 -14.57 -13.75
C ALA A 224 12.34 -14.33 -15.26
N ASP A 225 11.93 -13.14 -15.69
CA ASP A 225 11.79 -12.81 -17.11
C ASP A 225 13.15 -12.86 -17.84
N PRO A 226 13.27 -13.63 -18.93
CA PRO A 226 14.54 -13.83 -19.64
C PRO A 226 15.09 -12.53 -20.25
N ALA A 227 14.27 -11.51 -20.50
CA ALA A 227 14.73 -10.23 -21.02
C ALA A 227 15.74 -9.54 -20.08
N LEU A 228 15.69 -9.83 -18.77
CA LEU A 228 16.64 -9.27 -17.80
C LEU A 228 18.05 -9.83 -17.93
N ALA A 229 18.26 -10.93 -18.67
CA ALA A 229 19.58 -11.43 -18.98
C ALA A 229 20.28 -10.63 -20.11
N ASP A 230 19.51 -9.89 -20.91
CA ASP A 230 20.03 -9.10 -22.02
C ASP A 230 21.06 -8.06 -21.52
N PRO A 231 22.28 -7.99 -22.11
CA PRO A 231 23.30 -7.05 -21.67
C PRO A 231 22.86 -5.58 -21.70
N ALA A 232 22.07 -5.16 -22.69
CA ALA A 232 21.59 -3.79 -22.79
C ALA A 232 20.60 -3.46 -21.68
N VAL A 233 19.73 -4.42 -21.32
CA VAL A 233 18.81 -4.30 -20.18
C VAL A 233 19.60 -4.19 -18.87
N ARG A 234 20.57 -5.07 -18.62
CA ARG A 234 21.39 -5.04 -17.40
C ARG A 234 22.15 -3.72 -17.24
N ASP A 235 22.76 -3.24 -18.33
CA ASP A 235 23.49 -1.97 -18.33
C ASP A 235 22.55 -0.77 -18.10
N ALA A 236 21.37 -0.77 -18.72
CA ALA A 236 20.38 0.30 -18.51
C ALA A 236 19.83 0.28 -17.08
N LEU A 237 19.54 -0.90 -16.54
CA LEU A 237 19.02 -1.09 -15.21
C LEU A 237 20.03 -0.65 -14.14
N ALA A 238 21.31 -1.01 -14.28
CA ALA A 238 22.36 -0.58 -13.38
C ALA A 238 22.50 0.95 -13.33
N ARG A 239 22.31 1.64 -14.47
CA ARG A 239 22.29 3.11 -14.52
C ARG A 239 21.07 3.71 -13.83
N CYS A 240 19.90 3.06 -13.94
CA CYS A 240 18.68 3.49 -13.25
C CYS A 240 18.78 3.29 -11.73
N ALA A 241 19.54 2.30 -11.25
CA ALA A 241 19.72 2.10 -9.80
C ALA A 241 20.50 3.24 -9.10
N GLY A 242 21.16 4.14 -9.83
CA GLY A 242 21.89 5.28 -9.27
C GLY A 242 21.00 6.44 -8.77
N ALA A 243 21.62 7.43 -8.12
CA ALA A 243 20.92 8.61 -7.56
C ALA A 243 20.17 9.44 -8.63
N ASP A 244 20.80 9.64 -9.79
CA ASP A 244 20.20 10.35 -10.94
C ASP A 244 19.55 9.38 -11.95
N GLY A 245 19.28 8.15 -11.51
CA GLY A 245 18.82 7.07 -12.38
C GLY A 245 17.45 7.33 -13.01
N HIS A 246 16.61 8.15 -12.37
CA HIS A 246 15.30 8.57 -12.89
C HIS A 246 15.40 9.25 -14.27
N GLY A 247 16.52 9.93 -14.59
CA GLY A 247 16.75 10.53 -15.90
C GLY A 247 17.07 9.51 -17.01
N ARG A 248 17.15 8.21 -16.69
CA ARG A 248 17.55 7.13 -17.61
C ARG A 248 16.42 6.12 -17.89
N LEU A 249 15.22 6.35 -17.36
CA LEU A 249 14.08 5.45 -17.50
C LEU A 249 13.71 5.14 -18.96
N GLY A 250 13.75 6.13 -19.85
CA GLY A 250 13.46 5.91 -21.28
C GLY A 250 14.39 4.88 -21.93
N ALA A 251 15.69 4.94 -21.62
CA ALA A 251 16.66 3.97 -22.14
C ALA A 251 16.44 2.55 -21.56
N LEU A 252 15.95 2.44 -20.32
CA LEU A 252 15.58 1.16 -19.73
C LEU A 252 14.30 0.61 -20.39
N ALA A 253 13.27 1.44 -20.59
CA ALA A 253 12.04 1.05 -21.27
C ALA A 253 12.30 0.54 -22.69
N GLU A 254 13.12 1.26 -23.47
CA GLU A 254 13.52 0.85 -24.81
C GLU A 254 14.25 -0.50 -24.81
N ALA A 255 15.20 -0.69 -23.88
CA ALA A 255 15.94 -1.95 -23.75
C ALA A 255 15.02 -3.12 -23.38
N LEU A 256 14.11 -2.92 -22.41
CA LEU A 256 13.13 -3.93 -21.99
C LEU A 256 12.18 -4.31 -23.14
N ALA A 257 11.67 -3.31 -23.86
CA ALA A 257 10.78 -3.54 -25.00
C ALA A 257 11.50 -4.30 -26.13
N ALA A 258 12.74 -3.91 -26.45
CA ALA A 258 13.55 -4.58 -27.47
C ALA A 258 13.89 -6.03 -27.10
N ALA A 259 14.12 -6.31 -25.81
CA ALA A 259 14.36 -7.65 -25.28
C ALA A 259 13.08 -8.50 -25.11
N GLY A 260 11.90 -7.94 -25.40
CA GLY A 260 10.62 -8.65 -25.32
C GLY A 260 10.14 -8.91 -23.88
N PHE A 261 10.48 -8.02 -22.94
CA PHE A 261 10.05 -8.13 -21.54
C PHE A 261 8.51 -8.22 -21.43
N ALA A 262 8.03 -9.22 -20.69
CA ALA A 262 6.65 -9.68 -20.79
C ALA A 262 5.72 -9.16 -19.69
N VAL A 263 6.20 -8.29 -18.79
CA VAL A 263 5.40 -7.75 -17.67
C VAL A 263 4.95 -6.31 -17.98
N PRO A 264 3.71 -6.10 -18.49
CA PRO A 264 3.30 -4.81 -19.05
C PRO A 264 3.20 -3.70 -18.00
N VAL A 265 2.82 -4.06 -16.77
CA VAL A 265 2.66 -3.11 -15.66
C VAL A 265 4.00 -2.46 -15.29
N VAL A 266 5.05 -3.27 -15.20
CA VAL A 266 6.41 -2.80 -14.91
C VAL A 266 6.95 -1.98 -16.09
N LEU A 267 6.72 -2.43 -17.33
CA LEU A 267 7.12 -1.67 -18.51
C LEU A 267 6.44 -0.30 -18.57
N ARG A 268 5.13 -0.24 -18.30
CA ARG A 268 4.37 1.01 -18.23
C ARG A 268 4.88 1.93 -17.13
N ALA A 269 5.13 1.40 -15.93
CA ALA A 269 5.64 2.18 -14.80
C ALA A 269 7.01 2.82 -15.08
N ILE A 270 7.81 2.23 -15.99
CA ILE A 270 9.10 2.77 -16.41
C ILE A 270 8.95 3.73 -17.59
N ALA A 271 8.16 3.36 -18.60
CA ALA A 271 8.02 4.12 -19.84
C ALA A 271 7.17 5.40 -19.67
N GLU A 272 6.07 5.29 -18.93
CA GLU A 272 5.04 6.31 -18.78
C GLU A 272 4.54 6.39 -17.33
N PRO A 273 5.42 6.65 -16.33
CA PRO A 273 5.00 6.81 -14.95
C PRO A 273 4.07 8.02 -14.79
N VAL A 274 2.97 7.85 -14.07
CA VAL A 274 2.13 9.01 -13.64
C VAL A 274 2.86 9.79 -12.56
N HIS A 275 3.55 9.08 -11.67
CA HIS A 275 4.42 9.67 -10.65
C HIS A 275 5.76 8.93 -10.61
N ARG A 276 6.84 9.62 -10.24
CA ARG A 276 8.19 9.03 -10.21
C ARG A 276 8.30 7.80 -9.30
N THR A 277 7.47 7.70 -8.27
CA THR A 277 7.40 6.52 -7.38
C THR A 277 6.93 5.25 -8.09
N GLU A 278 6.13 5.35 -9.17
CA GLU A 278 5.80 4.18 -10.00
C GLU A 278 7.07 3.58 -10.61
N ALA A 279 7.97 4.44 -11.10
CA ALA A 279 9.24 3.99 -11.66
C ALA A 279 10.19 3.46 -10.59
N CYS A 280 10.19 4.02 -9.36
CA CYS A 280 11.03 3.54 -8.26
C CYS A 280 10.80 2.06 -7.97
N TRP A 281 9.56 1.67 -7.66
CA TRP A 281 9.28 0.27 -7.29
C TRP A 281 9.56 -0.67 -8.46
N ALA A 282 9.26 -0.25 -9.70
CA ALA A 282 9.52 -1.06 -10.88
C ALA A 282 11.03 -1.33 -11.03
N VAL A 283 11.87 -0.29 -10.91
CA VAL A 283 13.33 -0.45 -10.97
C VAL A 283 13.86 -1.24 -9.78
N GLU A 284 13.34 -1.05 -8.57
CA GLU A 284 13.71 -1.84 -7.38
C GLU A 284 13.47 -3.33 -7.60
N VAL A 285 12.27 -3.70 -8.11
CA VAL A 285 11.92 -5.09 -8.39
C VAL A 285 12.84 -5.68 -9.46
N LEU A 286 13.07 -4.97 -10.56
CA LEU A 286 13.95 -5.44 -11.62
C LEU A 286 15.41 -5.62 -11.16
N ALA A 287 15.90 -4.68 -10.34
CA ALA A 287 17.28 -4.66 -9.85
C ALA A 287 17.53 -5.48 -8.59
N ASP A 288 16.49 -6.11 -8.02
CA ASP A 288 16.57 -6.80 -6.72
C ASP A 288 17.05 -5.90 -5.58
N LEU A 289 16.60 -4.65 -5.58
CA LEU A 289 16.91 -3.73 -4.50
C LEU A 289 15.91 -3.90 -3.35
N PRO A 290 16.35 -3.64 -2.11
CA PRO A 290 15.45 -3.44 -0.98
C PRO A 290 14.30 -2.49 -1.31
N GLN A 291 13.13 -2.85 -0.80
CA GLN A 291 11.91 -2.08 -0.96
C GLN A 291 12.08 -0.67 -0.39
N GLY A 292 11.78 0.35 -1.21
CA GLY A 292 11.85 1.75 -0.81
C GLY A 292 13.24 2.39 -0.95
N GLU A 293 14.28 1.62 -1.29
CA GLU A 293 15.64 2.13 -1.44
C GLU A 293 15.76 3.21 -2.53
N LEU A 294 15.14 3.02 -3.70
CA LEU A 294 15.17 4.02 -4.77
C LEU A 294 14.25 5.18 -4.48
N THR A 295 13.14 4.95 -3.78
CA THR A 295 12.29 6.02 -3.28
C THR A 295 13.09 6.98 -2.39
N ALA A 296 13.72 6.48 -1.32
CA ALA A 296 14.54 7.30 -0.44
C ALA A 296 15.69 7.98 -1.21
N ARG A 297 16.33 7.26 -2.14
CA ARG A 297 17.46 7.78 -2.92
C ARG A 297 17.07 8.89 -3.91
N TRP A 298 15.97 8.75 -4.65
CA TRP A 298 15.60 9.68 -5.73
C TRP A 298 14.83 10.90 -5.24
N PHE A 299 14.17 10.80 -4.10
CA PHE A 299 13.43 11.91 -3.49
C PHE A 299 14.23 12.61 -2.39
N GLY A 300 15.18 11.90 -1.78
CA GLY A 300 15.97 12.42 -0.67
C GLY A 300 15.15 12.48 0.63
N PRO A 301 15.61 13.26 1.61
CA PRO A 301 14.97 13.33 2.92
C PRO A 301 13.51 13.79 2.84
N SER A 302 12.64 13.08 3.55
CA SER A 302 11.25 13.50 3.74
C SER A 302 11.21 14.87 4.44
N PRO A 303 10.31 15.78 4.01
CA PRO A 303 10.12 17.07 4.68
C PRO A 303 9.24 16.98 5.93
N LEU A 304 8.74 15.78 6.28
CA LEU A 304 8.00 15.54 7.51
C LEU A 304 8.95 15.36 8.71
N PRO A 305 8.52 15.71 9.93
CA PRO A 305 9.35 15.56 11.13
C PRO A 305 9.63 14.08 11.41
N ARG A 306 10.89 13.79 11.77
CA ARG A 306 11.27 12.47 12.29
C ARG A 306 10.91 12.45 13.78
N SER A 307 9.98 11.58 14.14
CA SER A 307 9.57 11.28 15.53
C SER A 307 10.75 10.81 16.37
#